data_AF-A0A936E314-F1
#
_entry.id   AF-A0A936E314-F1
#
_cell.length_a   1.000
_cell.length_b   1.000
_cell.length_c   1.000
_cell.angle_alpha   90.00
_cell.angle_beta   90.00
_cell.angle_gamma   90.00
#
_symmetry.space_group_name_H-M   'P 1'
#
loop_
_entity.id
_entity.type
_entity.pdbx_description
1 polymer ?
#
loop_
_entity_poly.entity_id
_entity_poly.type
_entity_poly.pdbx_seq_one_letter_code
_entity_poly.pdbx_strand_id
1 'polypeptide(L)' 'MKKEIEVNDQVMIYDTQGKIVYKKLHTLSPKQNIKVDIFHWPSGSYLVKIGNSTFSEAASFIKK' A
#
# COMPACT_ATOMS: atom_id res chain seq x y z
N MET A 1 5.49 27.12 5.44
CA MET A 1 4.81 25.87 5.84
C MET A 1 4.80 24.92 4.65
N LYS A 2 5.42 23.74 4.74
CA LYS A 2 5.22 22.69 3.72
C LYS A 2 3.83 22.11 3.93
N LYS A 3 2.98 22.18 2.91
CA LYS A 3 1.65 21.58 2.92
C LYS A 3 1.87 20.08 2.78
N GLU A 4 1.66 19.31 3.85
CA GLU A 4 1.70 17.85 3.77
C GLU A 4 0.48 17.43 2.94
N ILE A 5 0.73 16.77 1.81
CA ILE A 5 -0.31 16.24 0.94
C ILE A 5 -0.73 14.92 1.55
N GLU A 6 -1.96 14.83 2.02
CA GLU A 6 -2.56 13.56 2.43
C GLU A 6 -2.85 12.73 1.17
N VAL A 7 -2.16 11.60 1.03
CA VAL A 7 -2.31 10.70 -0.11
C VAL A 7 -3.11 9.49 0.34
N ASN A 8 -4.17 9.14 -0.39
CA ASN A 8 -4.94 7.93 -0.11
C ASN A 8 -4.47 6.80 -1.03
N ASP A 9 -3.91 5.75 -0.45
CA ASP A 9 -3.27 4.67 -1.19
C ASP A 9 -3.64 3.30 -0.64
N GLN A 10 -3.54 2.28 -1.48
CA GLN A 10 -4.01 0.93 -1.13
C GLN A 10 -2.85 0.06 -0.67
N VAL A 11 -3.00 -0.56 0.51
CA VAL A 11 -2.18 -1.70 0.91
C VAL A 11 -2.94 -2.98 0.61
N MET A 12 -2.34 -3.84 -0.21
CA MET A 12 -2.87 -5.14 -0.57
C MET A 12 -1.86 -6.22 -0.17
N ILE A 13 -2.36 -7.33 0.36
CA ILE A 13 -1.55 -8.50 0.68
C ILE A 13 -2.18 -9.71 0.00
N TYR A 14 -1.33 -10.49 -0.65
CA TYR A 14 -1.70 -11.68 -1.42
C TYR A 14 -1.04 -12.90 -0.81
N ASP A 15 -1.72 -14.05 -0.86
CA ASP A 15 -1.07 -15.34 -0.64
C ASP A 15 -0.25 -15.77 -1.87
N THR A 16 0.45 -16.91 -1.76
CA THR A 16 1.28 -17.46 -2.86
C THR A 16 0.47 -17.93 -4.07
N GLN A 17 -0.85 -18.09 -3.94
CA GLN A 17 -1.75 -18.42 -5.05
C GLN A 17 -2.27 -17.17 -5.77
N GLY A 18 -1.88 -15.97 -5.31
CA GLY A 18 -2.32 -14.70 -5.85
C GLY A 18 -3.69 -14.25 -5.34
N LYS A 19 -4.27 -14.92 -4.32
CA LYS A 19 -5.52 -14.49 -3.70
C LYS A 19 -5.26 -13.33 -2.76
N ILE A 20 -6.10 -12.30 -2.85
CA ILE A 20 -6.08 -11.16 -1.93
C ILE A 20 -6.58 -11.61 -0.55
N VAL A 21 -5.73 -11.53 0.46
CA VAL A 21 -6.06 -11.81 1.86
C VAL A 21 -6.27 -10.53 2.69
N TYR A 22 -5.73 -9.41 2.21
CA TYR A 22 -5.94 -8.09 2.81
C TYR A 22 -6.01 -7.03 1.72
N LYS A 23 -6.98 -6.12 1.83
CA LYS A 23 -7.07 -4.92 0.99
C LYS A 23 -7.69 -3.79 1.80
N LYS A 24 -6.94 -2.71 1.99
CA LYS A 24 -7.46 -1.51 2.66
C LYS A 24 -6.85 -0.25 2.06
N LEU A 25 -7.71 0.77 1.89
CA LEU A 25 -7.27 2.12 1.59
C LEU A 25 -6.79 2.76 2.88
N HIS A 26 -5.57 3.30 2.86
CA HIS A 26 -5.00 4.05 3.97
C HIS A 26 -4.65 5.44 3.47
N THR A 27 -4.92 6.44 4.30
CA THR A 27 -4.24 7.73 4.17
C THR A 27 -2.80 7.50 4.59
N LEU A 28 -1.85 7.72 3.68
CA LEU A 28 -0.42 7.57 3.90
C LEU A 28 0.17 8.91 4.31
N SER A 29 0.78 8.94 5.50
CA SER A 29 1.58 10.07 5.97
C SER A 29 3.05 9.66 6.20
N PRO A 30 4.00 10.61 6.14
CA PRO A 30 5.40 10.31 6.42
C PRO A 30 5.56 9.64 7.79
N LYS A 31 6.31 8.53 7.82
CA LYS A 31 6.59 7.74 9.05
C LYS A 31 5.37 7.07 9.70
N GLN A 32 4.25 6.96 8.98
CA GLN A 32 3.11 6.19 9.48
C GLN A 32 3.43 4.70 9.56
N ASN A 33 2.99 4.08 10.66
CA ASN A 33 3.03 2.63 10.82
C ASN A 33 1.66 2.04 10.50
N ILE A 34 1.61 1.04 9.62
CA ILE A 34 0.40 0.28 9.31
C ILE A 34 0.53 -1.09 9.99
N LYS A 35 -0.44 -1.41 10.85
CA LYS A 35 -0.52 -2.71 11.53
C LYS A 35 -1.56 -3.58 10.85
N VAL A 36 -1.21 -4.83 10.59
CA VAL A 36 -2.11 -5.86 10.03
C VAL A 36 -2.03 -7.07 10.96
N ASP A 37 -3.18 -7.52 11.45
CA ASP A 37 -3.28 -8.77 12.21
C ASP A 37 -3.35 -9.95 11.24
N ILE A 38 -2.42 -10.89 11.42
CA ILE A 38 -2.24 -12.07 10.56
C ILE A 38 -2.52 -13.38 11.30
N PHE A 39 -3.00 -13.33 12.55
CA PHE A 39 -3.13 -14.52 13.40
C PHE A 39 -4.03 -15.61 12.78
N HIS A 40 -5.06 -15.19 12.03
CA HIS A 40 -6.01 -16.09 11.39
C HIS A 40 -5.59 -16.53 9.98
N TRP A 41 -4.40 -16.16 9.53
CA TRP A 41 -3.95 -16.48 8.18
C TRP A 41 -3.29 -17.85 8.14
N PRO A 42 -3.47 -18.63 7.05
CA PRO A 42 -2.73 -19.87 6.87
C PRO A 42 -1.22 -19.66 6.96
N SER A 43 -0.48 -20.65 7.45
CA SER A 43 0.99 -20.60 7.41
C SER A 43 1.47 -20.58 5.96
N GLY A 44 2.39 -19.67 5.64
CA GLY A 44 2.93 -19.57 4.29
C GLY A 44 3.57 -18.21 4.01
N SER A 45 3.97 -18.04 2.75
CA SER A 45 4.52 -16.79 2.26
C SER A 45 3.41 -15.86 1.76
N TYR A 46 3.63 -14.55 1.91
CA TYR A 46 2.70 -13.52 1.48
C TYR A 46 3.44 -12.43 0.72
N LEU A 47 2.77 -11.85 -0.27
CA LEU A 47 3.28 -10.73 -1.06
C LEU A 47 2.56 -9.46 -0.64
N VAL A 48 3.32 -8.44 -0.24
CA VAL A 48 2.78 -7.12 0.11
C VAL A 48 2.94 -6.18 -1.07
N LYS A 49 1.84 -5.57 -1.50
CA LYS A 49 1.82 -4.51 -2.52
C LYS A 49 1.30 -3.22 -1.89
N ILE A 50 2.11 -2.18 -1.93
CA ILE A 50 1.75 -0.84 -1.49
C ILE A 50 1.57 0.00 -2.75
N GLY A 51 0.35 0.47 -2.99
CA GLY A 51 0.08 1.49 -4.00
C GLY A 51 0.70 2.82 -3.56
N ASN A 52 1.29 3.53 -4.51
CA ASN A 52 1.72 4.91 -4.31
C ASN A 52 1.21 5.75 -5.49
N SER A 53 0.05 6.38 -5.33
CA SER A 53 -0.59 7.19 -6.38
C SER A 53 0.23 8.43 -6.69
N THR A 54 0.97 8.97 -5.72
CA THR A 54 1.88 10.10 -5.94
C THR A 54 3.11 9.76 -6.80
N PHE A 55 3.62 8.53 -6.73
CA PHE A 55 4.68 8.07 -7.64
C PHE A 55 4.15 7.96 -9.07
N SER A 56 2.89 7.53 -9.23
CA SER A 56 2.25 7.40 -10.53
C SER A 56 2.03 8.76 -11.21
N GLU A 57 1.68 9.80 -10.46
CA GLU A 57 1.64 11.18 -10.97
C GLU A 57 3.03 11.66 -11.39
N ALA A 58 4.05 11.50 -10.54
CA ALA A 58 5.42 11.91 -10.85
C ALA A 58 5.99 11.23 -12.12
N ALA A 59 5.73 9.92 -12.29
CA ALA A 59 6.14 9.17 -13.47
C ALA A 59 5.43 9.63 -14.77
N SER A 60 4.24 10.21 -14.65
CA SER A 60 3.48 10.76 -15.77
C SER A 60 4.08 12.07 -16.30
N PHE A 61 4.77 12.84 -15.44
CA PHE A 61 5.45 14.07 -15.84
C PHE A 61 6.79 13.83 -16.55
N ILE A 62 7.45 12.69 -16.29
CA ILE A 62 8.75 12.34 -16.92
C ILE A 62 8.56 11.87 -18.37
N LYS A 63 7.34 11.49 -18.76
CA LYS A 63 7.02 11.06 -20.13
C LYS A 63 6.57 12.19 -21.07
N LYS A 64 6.68 13.46 -20.66
CA LYS A 64 6.40 14.62 -21.51
C LYS A 64 7.68 15.24 -22.05
#